data_AF-A0A444UBR3-F1
#
_entry.id   AF-A0A444UBR3-F1
#
_cell.length_a   1.000
_cell.length_b   1.000
_cell.length_c   1.000
_cell.angle_alpha   90.00
_cell.angle_beta   90.00
_cell.angle_gamma   90.00
#
_symmetry.space_group_name_H-M   'P 1'
#
loop_
_entity.id
_entity.type
_entity.pdbx_description
1 polymer ?
#
loop_
_entity_poly.entity_id
_entity_poly.type
_entity_poly.pdbx_seq_one_letter_code
_entity_poly.pdbx_strand_id
1 'polypeptide(L)'
;MFQKIAAFYENHIKHLLFPKDDLSDLAADNLHVRKITRAGKDIRNTCIPLKKRVQAASHLGLLAYTGGSGEASQAGHYMGDLINFLLIPDLSDHEKVTVLQSLSGICYGNTNTQKQAKELNLYGLLLSYLHTKEVNPLPDSHESIKLKFWTCYLLNILCCNNIPVIKMLNHDESLQRNLEILAHKGWYGWPNNYAQVLLYLLGYHFPKTDL
;
A
#
# COMPACT_ATOMS: atom_id res chain seq x y z
N MET A 1 -36.92 -30.42 10.27
CA MET A 1 -35.59 -30.52 9.62
C MET A 1 -34.71 -29.32 9.99
N PHE A 2 -35.14 -28.08 9.70
CA PHE A 2 -34.38 -26.86 10.04
C PHE A 2 -34.05 -26.68 11.53
N GLN A 3 -34.93 -27.06 12.45
CA GLN A 3 -34.64 -27.01 13.89
C GLN A 3 -33.49 -27.95 14.31
N LYS A 4 -33.39 -29.13 13.69
CA LYS A 4 -32.28 -30.07 13.96
C LYS A 4 -30.96 -29.55 13.39
N ILE A 5 -31.01 -28.89 12.24
CA ILE A 5 -29.84 -28.24 11.63
C ILE A 5 -29.41 -27.03 12.47
N ALA A 6 -30.34 -26.22 12.97
CA ALA A 6 -30.04 -25.09 13.85
C ALA A 6 -29.41 -25.56 15.17
N ALA A 7 -29.95 -26.62 15.79
CA ALA A 7 -29.36 -27.22 16.98
C ALA A 7 -27.96 -27.79 16.71
N PHE A 8 -27.77 -28.45 15.56
CA PHE A 8 -26.46 -28.97 15.16
C PHE A 8 -25.45 -27.83 14.95
N TYR A 9 -25.87 -26.75 14.29
CA TYR A 9 -25.04 -25.57 14.08
C TYR A 9 -24.62 -24.93 15.40
N GLU A 10 -25.56 -24.64 16.30
CA GLU A 10 -25.29 -24.02 17.60
C GLU A 10 -24.37 -24.88 18.48
N ASN A 11 -24.59 -26.20 18.51
CA ASN A 11 -23.85 -27.09 19.41
C ASN A 11 -22.48 -27.50 18.87
N HIS A 12 -22.34 -27.67 17.55
CA HIS A 12 -21.17 -28.32 16.97
C HIS A 12 -20.36 -27.44 16.03
N ILE A 13 -20.97 -26.45 15.37
CA ILE A 13 -20.29 -25.64 14.34
C ILE A 13 -19.92 -24.26 14.89
N LYS A 14 -20.85 -23.61 15.60
CA LYS A 14 -20.72 -22.20 16.00
C LYS A 14 -19.45 -21.91 16.79
N HIS A 15 -19.07 -22.78 17.72
CA HIS A 15 -17.85 -22.58 18.53
C HIS A 15 -16.54 -22.84 17.75
N LEU A 16 -16.60 -23.56 16.63
CA LEU A 16 -15.45 -23.78 15.74
C LEU A 16 -15.25 -22.57 14.82
N LEU A 17 -16.35 -21.95 14.39
CA LEU A 17 -16.33 -20.72 13.59
C LEU A 17 -16.10 -19.46 14.45
N PHE A 18 -16.56 -19.49 15.71
CA PHE A 18 -16.50 -18.39 16.68
C PHE A 18 -16.06 -18.94 18.05
N PRO A 19 -14.75 -19.18 18.27
CA PRO A 19 -14.22 -19.69 19.54
C PRO A 19 -14.56 -18.77 20.72
N LYS A 20 -14.72 -19.33 21.92
CA LYS A 20 -15.14 -18.55 23.12
C LYS A 20 -14.16 -17.45 23.53
N ASP A 21 -12.90 -17.53 23.13
CA ASP A 21 -11.91 -16.44 23.30
C ASP A 21 -12.20 -15.23 22.38
N ASP A 22 -13.06 -15.39 21.36
CA ASP A 22 -13.64 -14.33 20.53
C ASP A 22 -15.04 -13.88 21.02
N LEU A 23 -15.54 -14.40 22.15
CA LEU A 23 -16.86 -14.06 22.71
C LEU A 23 -16.80 -13.21 23.99
N SER A 24 -15.61 -12.79 24.44
CA SER A 24 -15.51 -11.62 25.33
C SER A 24 -15.91 -10.30 24.63
N ASP A 25 -16.11 -10.37 23.30
CA ASP A 25 -16.32 -9.27 22.37
C ASP A 25 -17.80 -8.86 22.21
N LEU A 26 -18.57 -8.90 23.29
CA LEU A 26 -19.89 -8.25 23.36
C LEU A 26 -19.78 -6.73 23.66
N ALA A 27 -18.56 -6.21 23.80
CA ALA A 27 -18.30 -4.79 23.56
C ALA A 27 -18.18 -4.58 22.05
N ALA A 28 -18.85 -3.55 21.53
CA ALA A 28 -19.01 -3.22 20.12
C ALA A 28 -17.72 -2.82 19.37
N ASP A 29 -16.61 -3.53 19.57
CA ASP A 29 -15.34 -3.30 18.90
C ASP A 29 -15.30 -4.08 17.59
N ASN A 30 -15.43 -3.34 16.49
CA ASN A 30 -15.33 -3.82 15.12
C ASN A 30 -14.14 -4.78 14.93
N LEU A 31 -14.42 -6.01 14.47
CA LEU A 31 -13.42 -7.06 14.23
C LEU A 31 -12.25 -6.58 13.34
N HIS A 32 -12.52 -5.71 12.36
CA HIS A 32 -11.48 -5.14 11.51
C HIS A 32 -10.53 -4.24 12.30
N VAL A 33 -11.05 -3.42 13.21
CA VAL A 33 -10.25 -2.55 14.08
C VAL A 33 -9.33 -3.38 14.97
N ARG A 34 -9.82 -4.47 15.56
CA ARG A 34 -8.99 -5.39 16.37
C ARG A 34 -7.87 -6.01 15.55
N LYS A 35 -8.16 -6.48 14.33
CA LYS A 35 -7.16 -7.07 13.42
C LYS A 35 -6.11 -6.03 13.01
N ILE A 36 -6.53 -4.80 12.71
CA ILE A 36 -5.64 -3.67 12.39
C ILE A 36 -4.74 -3.36 13.59
N THR A 37 -5.29 -3.25 14.79
CA THR A 37 -4.52 -3.00 16.01
C THR A 37 -3.51 -4.12 16.29
N ARG A 38 -3.89 -5.39 16.08
CA ARG A 38 -2.98 -6.52 16.22
C ARG A 38 -1.83 -6.47 15.21
N ALA A 39 -2.13 -6.25 13.93
CA ALA A 39 -1.12 -6.10 12.89
C ALA A 39 -0.18 -4.92 13.20
N GLY A 40 -0.73 -3.79 13.66
CA GLY A 40 0.03 -2.63 14.10
C GLY A 40 0.97 -2.91 15.28
N LYS A 41 0.54 -3.71 16.26
CA LYS A 41 1.41 -4.17 17.36
C LYS A 41 2.58 -5.00 16.83
N ASP A 42 2.32 -5.92 15.90
CA ASP A 42 3.37 -6.76 15.31
C ASP A 42 4.35 -5.93 14.47
N ILE A 43 3.89 -4.93 13.72
CA ILE A 43 4.75 -3.98 12.97
C ILE A 43 5.75 -3.29 13.91
N ARG A 44 5.31 -2.87 15.11
CA ARG A 44 6.15 -2.16 16.09
C ARG A 44 6.98 -3.08 16.99
N ASN A 45 6.70 -4.37 16.99
CA ASN A 45 7.37 -5.32 17.86
C ASN A 45 8.78 -5.65 17.36
N THR A 46 9.80 -5.03 17.97
CA THR A 46 11.21 -5.26 17.62
C THR A 46 11.75 -6.60 18.12
N CYS A 47 11.00 -7.32 18.97
CA CYS A 47 11.38 -8.66 19.44
C CYS A 47 11.07 -9.77 18.42
N ILE A 48 10.33 -9.46 17.34
CA ILE A 48 10.07 -10.42 16.25
C ILE A 48 10.89 -10.08 14.99
N PRO A 49 11.25 -11.09 14.16
CA PRO A 49 12.03 -10.86 12.95
C PRO A 49 11.38 -9.85 11.99
N LEU A 50 12.20 -9.03 11.32
CA LEU A 50 11.76 -8.02 10.35
C LEU A 50 10.78 -8.58 9.31
N LYS A 51 11.08 -9.77 8.76
CA LYS A 51 10.21 -10.46 7.81
C LYS A 51 8.78 -10.67 8.34
N LYS A 52 8.61 -11.02 9.63
CA LYS A 52 7.29 -11.16 10.25
C LYS A 52 6.59 -9.82 10.42
N ARG A 53 7.34 -8.76 10.70
CA ARG A 53 6.82 -7.38 10.79
C ARG A 53 6.34 -6.88 9.42
N VAL A 54 7.06 -7.20 8.35
CA VAL A 54 6.65 -6.92 6.97
C VAL A 54 5.42 -7.73 6.57
N GLN A 55 5.30 -8.99 7.00
CA GLN A 55 4.06 -9.77 6.82
C GLN A 55 2.87 -9.13 7.54
N ALA A 56 3.07 -8.60 8.75
CA ALA A 56 2.04 -7.84 9.45
C ALA A 56 1.64 -6.56 8.69
N ALA A 57 2.59 -5.88 8.04
CA ALA A 57 2.29 -4.77 7.14
C ALA A 57 1.38 -5.19 5.97
N SER A 58 1.66 -6.33 5.32
CA SER A 58 0.81 -6.87 4.26
C SER A 58 -0.65 -7.05 4.72
N HIS A 59 -0.85 -7.67 5.89
CA HIS A 59 -2.19 -7.83 6.47
C HIS A 59 -2.87 -6.51 6.79
N LEU A 60 -2.12 -5.54 7.36
CA LEU A 60 -2.62 -4.20 7.67
C LEU A 60 -3.17 -3.51 6.41
N GLY A 61 -2.40 -3.50 5.33
CA GLY A 61 -2.81 -2.88 4.07
C GLY A 61 -4.02 -3.54 3.43
N LEU A 62 -4.12 -4.87 3.48
CA LEU A 62 -5.28 -5.60 2.99
C LEU A 62 -6.55 -5.28 3.80
N LEU A 63 -6.44 -5.19 5.13
CA LEU A 63 -7.54 -4.81 6.00
C LEU A 63 -7.99 -3.37 5.75
N ALA A 64 -7.05 -2.46 5.52
CA ALA A 64 -7.35 -1.07 5.15
C ALA A 64 -8.09 -0.99 3.82
N TYR A 65 -7.60 -1.69 2.80
CA TYR A 65 -8.19 -1.69 1.45
C TYR A 65 -9.62 -2.27 1.44
N THR A 66 -9.84 -3.38 2.17
CA THR A 66 -11.12 -4.09 2.16
C THR A 66 -12.12 -3.57 3.20
N GLY A 67 -11.66 -2.91 4.25
CA GLY A 67 -12.51 -2.39 5.32
C GLY A 67 -13.20 -1.06 4.99
N GLY A 68 -12.64 -0.27 4.07
CA GLY A 68 -13.17 1.05 3.71
C GLY A 68 -12.49 2.20 4.45
N SER A 69 -13.10 3.39 4.41
CA SER A 69 -12.43 4.62 4.85
C SER A 69 -12.12 4.67 6.35
N GLY A 70 -12.94 4.06 7.21
CA GLY A 70 -12.70 3.99 8.65
C GLY A 70 -11.45 3.18 8.99
N GLU A 71 -11.38 1.97 8.46
CA GLU A 71 -10.27 1.04 8.60
C GLU A 71 -8.99 1.59 7.98
N ALA A 72 -9.08 2.21 6.80
CA ALA A 72 -7.96 2.91 6.19
C ALA A 72 -7.42 4.04 7.08
N SER A 73 -8.31 4.83 7.70
CA SER A 73 -7.91 5.88 8.64
C SER A 73 -7.22 5.31 9.88
N GLN A 74 -7.76 4.22 10.44
CA GLN A 74 -7.17 3.54 11.58
C GLN A 74 -5.80 2.94 11.25
N ALA A 75 -5.64 2.33 10.08
CA ALA A 75 -4.36 1.82 9.59
C ALA A 75 -3.36 2.96 9.29
N GLY A 76 -3.85 4.16 8.96
CA GLY A 76 -3.07 5.38 8.77
C GLY A 76 -2.10 5.69 9.91
N HIS A 77 -2.47 5.34 11.16
CA HIS A 77 -1.61 5.52 12.34
C HIS A 77 -0.29 4.75 12.29
N TYR A 78 -0.16 3.77 11.39
CA TYR A 78 1.05 2.97 11.22
C TYR A 78 1.83 3.33 9.94
N MET A 79 1.39 4.31 9.15
CA MET A 79 2.08 4.68 7.90
C MET A 79 3.53 5.12 8.14
N GLY A 80 3.81 5.82 9.24
CA GLY A 80 5.19 6.19 9.60
C GLY A 80 6.06 4.95 9.86
N ASP A 81 5.52 3.94 10.53
CA ASP A 81 6.23 2.67 10.77
C ASP A 81 6.51 1.93 9.44
N LEU A 82 5.56 1.94 8.51
CA LEU A 82 5.72 1.35 7.17
C LEU A 82 6.78 2.09 6.35
N ILE A 83 6.77 3.42 6.37
CA ILE A 83 7.78 4.23 5.69
C ILE A 83 9.17 3.95 6.28
N ASN A 84 9.27 3.77 7.60
CA ASN A 84 10.54 3.40 8.23
C ASN A 84 11.07 2.04 7.74
N PHE A 85 10.21 1.07 7.40
CA PHE A 85 10.68 -0.16 6.75
C PHE A 85 11.35 0.10 5.40
N LEU A 86 10.77 0.98 4.58
CA LEU A 86 11.32 1.34 3.27
C LEU A 86 12.68 2.04 3.35
N LEU A 87 13.03 2.58 4.52
CA LEU A 87 14.32 3.22 4.80
C LEU A 87 15.39 2.25 5.32
N ILE A 88 15.04 0.98 5.61
CA ILE A 88 16.02 -0.02 6.05
C ILE A 88 16.92 -0.40 4.86
N PRO A 89 18.26 -0.22 4.94
CA PRO A 89 19.16 -0.46 3.81
C PRO A 89 19.09 -1.88 3.23
N ASP A 90 18.98 -2.88 4.10
CA ASP A 90 19.03 -4.30 3.72
C ASP A 90 17.64 -4.91 3.43
N LEU A 91 16.59 -4.08 3.34
CA LEU A 91 15.25 -4.59 3.00
C LEU A 91 15.22 -5.02 1.53
N SER A 92 14.81 -6.27 1.28
CA SER A 92 14.73 -6.81 -0.08
C SER A 92 13.68 -6.08 -0.92
N ASP A 93 13.84 -6.08 -2.25
CA ASP A 93 12.86 -5.44 -3.15
C ASP A 93 11.47 -6.08 -3.04
N HIS A 94 11.41 -7.40 -2.82
CA HIS A 94 10.15 -8.09 -2.52
C HIS A 94 9.46 -7.55 -1.25
N GLU A 95 10.21 -7.32 -0.18
CA GLU A 95 9.68 -6.77 1.07
C GLU A 95 9.28 -5.29 0.90
N LYS A 96 10.06 -4.49 0.16
CA LYS A 96 9.69 -3.12 -0.20
C LYS A 96 8.39 -3.09 -1.01
N VAL A 97 8.23 -3.97 -1.99
CA VAL A 97 6.99 -4.14 -2.75
C VAL A 97 5.82 -4.45 -1.81
N THR A 98 6.00 -5.34 -0.85
CA THR A 98 4.97 -5.68 0.16
C THR A 98 4.55 -4.44 0.96
N VAL A 99 5.51 -3.59 1.34
CA VAL A 99 5.22 -2.36 2.07
C VAL A 99 4.53 -1.31 1.17
N LEU A 100 4.93 -1.17 -0.09
CA LEU A 100 4.26 -0.28 -1.05
C LEU A 100 2.82 -0.72 -1.35
N GLN A 101 2.57 -2.03 -1.44
CA GLN A 101 1.22 -2.60 -1.52
C GLN A 101 0.39 -2.21 -0.30
N SER A 102 0.98 -2.31 0.90
CA SER A 102 0.29 -1.93 2.12
C SER A 102 -0.07 -0.44 2.14
N LEU A 103 0.89 0.43 1.81
CA LEU A 103 0.66 1.87 1.72
C LEU A 103 -0.40 2.21 0.65
N SER A 104 -0.40 1.48 -0.46
CA SER A 104 -1.43 1.62 -1.51
C SER A 104 -2.81 1.28 -0.97
N GLY A 105 -2.95 0.17 -0.22
CA GLY A 105 -4.21 -0.21 0.41
C GLY A 105 -4.72 0.81 1.42
N ILE A 106 -3.82 1.40 2.22
CA ILE A 106 -4.15 2.46 3.19
C ILE A 106 -4.60 3.75 2.48
N CYS A 107 -3.90 4.15 1.43
CA CYS A 107 -4.18 5.41 0.73
C CYS A 107 -5.33 5.34 -0.28
N TYR A 108 -5.79 4.14 -0.62
CA TYR A 108 -6.80 3.93 -1.65
C TYR A 108 -8.14 4.57 -1.27
N GLY A 109 -8.56 5.59 -2.02
CA GLY A 109 -9.83 6.27 -1.81
C GLY A 109 -9.97 7.05 -0.49
N ASN A 110 -8.87 7.25 0.26
CA ASN A 110 -8.89 7.93 1.54
C ASN A 110 -8.00 9.20 1.54
N THR A 111 -8.64 10.36 1.36
CA THR A 111 -7.94 11.65 1.25
C THR A 111 -7.20 12.07 2.51
N ASN A 112 -7.61 11.61 3.70
CA ASN A 112 -6.91 11.92 4.95
C ASN A 112 -5.55 11.22 4.98
N THR A 113 -5.51 9.93 4.67
CA THR A 113 -4.26 9.16 4.60
C THR A 113 -3.35 9.63 3.45
N GLN A 114 -3.91 10.07 2.32
CA GLN A 114 -3.14 10.69 1.22
C GLN A 114 -2.49 12.03 1.63
N LYS A 115 -3.17 12.84 2.47
CA LYS A 115 -2.57 14.05 3.06
C LYS A 115 -1.46 13.67 4.05
N GLN A 116 -1.71 12.69 4.91
CA GLN A 116 -0.73 12.19 5.86
C GLN A 116 0.54 11.66 5.17
N ALA A 117 0.41 11.01 4.00
CA ALA A 117 1.56 10.61 3.18
C ALA A 117 2.49 11.79 2.84
N LYS A 118 1.93 13.01 2.68
CA LYS A 118 2.72 14.23 2.45
C LYS A 118 3.50 14.63 3.68
N GLU A 119 2.83 14.66 4.82
CA GLU A 119 3.42 15.02 6.12
C GLU A 119 4.56 14.06 6.51
N LEU A 120 4.44 12.79 6.09
CA LEU A 120 5.44 11.75 6.31
C LEU A 120 6.54 11.70 5.21
N ASN A 121 6.60 12.67 4.30
CA ASN A 121 7.58 12.75 3.21
C ASN A 121 7.63 11.52 2.29
N LEU A 122 6.52 10.78 2.14
CA LEU A 122 6.47 9.57 1.31
C LEU A 122 6.82 9.87 -0.15
N TYR A 123 6.41 11.02 -0.69
CA TYR A 123 6.67 11.39 -2.08
C TYR A 123 8.16 11.41 -2.43
N GLY A 124 9.00 12.01 -1.59
CA GLY A 124 10.45 12.05 -1.84
C GLY A 124 11.07 10.66 -1.91
N LEU A 125 10.61 9.75 -1.05
CA LEU A 125 11.04 8.35 -1.06
C LEU A 125 10.60 7.63 -2.34
N LEU A 126 9.34 7.80 -2.77
CA LEU A 126 8.84 7.21 -4.01
C LEU A 126 9.61 7.72 -5.24
N LEU A 127 9.90 9.02 -5.31
CA LEU A 127 10.71 9.60 -6.38
C LEU A 127 12.13 9.01 -6.38
N SER A 128 12.73 8.80 -5.21
CA SER A 128 14.06 8.17 -5.12
C SER A 128 14.08 6.76 -5.73
N TYR A 129 13.02 5.96 -5.56
CA TYR A 129 12.91 4.64 -6.16
C TYR A 129 12.75 4.68 -7.68
N LEU A 130 12.03 5.68 -8.21
CA LEU A 130 11.93 5.88 -9.65
C LEU A 130 13.25 6.36 -10.27
N HIS A 131 13.97 7.24 -9.57
CA HIS A 131 15.23 7.83 -10.03
C HIS A 131 16.43 6.91 -9.89
N THR A 132 16.33 5.86 -9.07
CA THR A 132 17.41 4.89 -8.88
C THR A 132 17.69 4.17 -10.21
N LYS A 133 18.92 4.35 -10.71
CA LYS A 133 19.44 3.64 -11.89
C LYS A 133 19.59 2.16 -11.54
N GLU A 134 19.17 1.27 -12.44
CA GLU A 134 19.38 -0.17 -12.28
C GLU A 134 20.90 -0.42 -12.31
N VAL A 135 21.49 -0.77 -11.15
CA VAL A 135 22.95 -0.83 -10.96
C VAL A 135 23.61 -1.93 -11.81
N ASN A 136 22.85 -2.93 -12.25
CA ASN A 136 23.28 -3.92 -13.23
C ASN A 136 22.04 -4.41 -13.99
N PRO A 137 21.87 -4.08 -15.28
CA PRO A 137 20.79 -4.63 -16.10
C PRO A 137 21.16 -6.07 -16.48
N LEU A 138 21.19 -6.97 -15.50
CA LEU A 138 20.98 -8.38 -15.80
C LEU A 138 19.53 -8.49 -16.31
N PRO A 139 19.29 -9.21 -17.41
CA PRO A 139 17.98 -9.26 -18.07
C PRO A 139 16.81 -9.65 -17.15
N ASP A 140 17.09 -10.29 -16.01
CA ASP A 140 16.12 -10.92 -15.12
C ASP A 140 15.99 -10.26 -13.74
N SER A 141 16.44 -9.01 -13.55
CA SER A 141 16.18 -8.26 -12.31
C SER A 141 14.70 -7.82 -12.22
N HIS A 142 13.80 -8.80 -12.16
CA HIS A 142 12.35 -8.62 -12.14
C HIS A 142 11.85 -7.96 -10.85
N GLU A 143 12.61 -8.03 -9.77
CA GLU A 143 12.20 -7.48 -8.47
C GLU A 143 12.34 -5.95 -8.43
N SER A 144 13.45 -5.40 -8.97
CA SER A 144 13.67 -3.95 -9.03
C SER A 144 12.66 -3.25 -9.94
N ILE A 145 12.25 -3.90 -11.04
CA ILE A 145 11.21 -3.35 -11.90
C ILE A 145 9.81 -3.42 -11.26
N LYS A 146 9.48 -4.50 -10.55
CA LYS A 146 8.23 -4.61 -9.78
C LYS A 146 8.14 -3.52 -8.71
N LEU A 147 9.26 -3.19 -8.06
CA LEU A 147 9.33 -2.09 -7.11
C LEU A 147 8.91 -0.77 -7.75
N LYS A 148 9.45 -0.46 -8.94
CA LYS A 148 9.07 0.74 -9.71
C LYS A 148 7.60 0.71 -10.14
N PHE A 149 7.06 -0.44 -10.53
CA PHE A 149 5.65 -0.57 -10.90
C PHE A 149 4.71 -0.28 -9.72
N TRP A 150 4.98 -0.84 -8.55
CA TRP A 150 4.23 -0.53 -7.33
C TRP A 150 4.42 0.91 -6.87
N THR A 151 5.59 1.50 -7.11
CA THR A 151 5.84 2.92 -6.86
C THR A 151 4.94 3.81 -7.73
N CYS A 152 4.85 3.53 -9.04
CA CYS A 152 3.93 4.23 -9.94
C CYS A 152 2.47 4.04 -9.54
N TYR A 153 2.07 2.83 -9.13
CA TYR A 153 0.71 2.57 -8.69
C TYR A 153 0.34 3.38 -7.45
N LEU A 154 1.22 3.42 -6.45
CA LEU A 154 1.02 4.21 -5.25
C LEU A 154 0.99 5.72 -5.56
N LEU A 155 1.90 6.22 -6.38
CA LEU A 155 1.86 7.62 -6.83
C LEU A 155 0.54 7.95 -7.54
N ASN A 156 0.03 7.05 -8.38
CA ASN A 156 -1.27 7.24 -9.03
C ASN A 156 -2.40 7.38 -7.99
N ILE A 157 -2.44 6.50 -6.98
CA ILE A 157 -3.40 6.59 -5.87
C ILE A 157 -3.28 7.93 -5.13
N LEU A 158 -2.04 8.37 -4.83
CA LEU A 158 -1.79 9.61 -4.09
C LEU A 158 -2.16 10.87 -4.90
N CYS A 159 -2.10 10.80 -6.23
CA CYS A 159 -2.55 11.86 -7.12
C CYS A 159 -4.07 11.89 -7.32
N CYS A 160 -4.77 10.74 -7.21
CA CYS A 160 -6.21 10.67 -7.37
C CYS A 160 -6.93 11.62 -6.38
N ASN A 161 -7.74 12.54 -6.91
CA ASN A 161 -8.45 13.57 -6.14
C ASN A 161 -7.54 14.51 -5.32
N ASN A 162 -6.28 14.68 -5.73
CA ASN A 162 -5.29 15.45 -4.98
C ASN A 162 -4.48 16.40 -5.89
N ILE A 163 -5.14 17.47 -6.35
CA ILE A 163 -4.54 18.50 -7.23
C ILE A 163 -3.23 19.08 -6.67
N PRO A 164 -3.10 19.38 -5.36
CA PRO A 164 -1.84 19.87 -4.80
C PRO A 164 -0.64 18.95 -5.04
N VAL A 165 -0.85 17.63 -5.02
CA VAL A 165 0.19 16.64 -5.30
C VAL A 165 0.52 16.62 -6.79
N ILE A 166 -0.49 16.68 -7.66
CA ILE A 166 -0.29 16.76 -9.12
C ILE A 166 0.59 17.97 -9.48
N LYS A 167 0.28 19.15 -8.92
CA LYS A 167 1.08 20.38 -9.10
C LYS A 167 2.48 20.32 -8.52
N MET A 168 2.72 19.49 -7.52
CA MET A 168 4.05 19.30 -6.95
C MET A 168 4.90 18.41 -7.86
N LEU A 169 4.28 17.39 -8.48
CA LEU A 169 4.98 16.40 -9.28
C LEU A 169 5.17 16.83 -10.74
N ASN A 170 4.24 17.56 -11.35
CA ASN A 170 4.23 17.90 -12.78
C ASN A 170 5.40 18.78 -13.27
N HIS A 171 6.27 19.27 -12.38
CA HIS A 171 7.45 20.07 -12.72
C HIS A 171 8.77 19.28 -12.62
N ASP A 172 8.73 18.00 -12.24
CA ASP A 172 9.93 17.17 -12.13
C ASP A 172 10.28 16.53 -13.49
N GLU A 173 11.31 17.05 -14.17
CA GLU A 173 11.78 16.53 -15.46
C GLU A 173 12.41 15.12 -15.35
N SER A 174 13.01 14.81 -14.20
CA SER A 174 13.57 13.48 -13.95
C SER A 174 12.46 12.45 -13.80
N LEU A 175 11.37 12.82 -13.12
CA LEU A 175 10.18 12.00 -13.03
C LEU A 175 9.59 11.73 -14.41
N GLN A 176 9.39 12.77 -15.23
CA GLN A 176 8.87 12.62 -16.60
C GLN A 176 9.67 11.58 -17.39
N ARG A 177 10.99 11.75 -17.47
CA ARG A 177 11.87 10.84 -18.22
C ARG A 177 11.79 9.40 -17.71
N ASN A 178 11.75 9.20 -16.39
CA ASN A 178 11.65 7.85 -15.82
C ASN A 178 10.30 7.20 -16.11
N LEU A 179 9.21 7.98 -16.07
CA LEU A 179 7.88 7.49 -16.44
C LEU A 179 7.81 7.12 -17.92
N GLU A 180 8.41 7.91 -18.82
CA GLU A 180 8.51 7.57 -20.24
C GLU A 180 9.25 6.24 -20.46
N ILE A 181 10.38 6.02 -19.78
CA ILE A 181 11.11 4.73 -19.87
C ILE A 181 10.27 3.58 -19.35
N LEU A 182 9.62 3.75 -18.18
CA LEU A 182 8.77 2.71 -17.57
C LEU A 182 7.51 2.42 -18.39
N ALA A 183 6.98 3.42 -19.10
CA ALA A 183 5.81 3.27 -19.95
C ALA A 183 6.09 2.34 -21.15
N HIS A 184 7.35 2.22 -21.60
CA HIS A 184 7.74 1.32 -22.69
C HIS A 184 8.08 -0.10 -22.22
N LYS A 185 8.10 -0.38 -20.92
CA LYS A 185 8.36 -1.74 -20.39
C LYS A 185 7.10 -2.60 -20.41
N GLY A 186 7.26 -3.93 -20.33
CA GLY A 186 6.13 -4.86 -20.25
C GLY A 186 5.50 -4.90 -18.85
N TRP A 187 4.24 -4.47 -18.73
CA TRP A 187 3.44 -4.46 -17.49
C TRP A 187 2.56 -5.71 -17.34
N TYR A 188 3.06 -6.88 -17.75
CA TYR A 188 2.29 -8.12 -17.71
C TYR A 188 1.74 -8.40 -16.30
N GLY A 189 0.45 -8.74 -16.20
CA GLY A 189 -0.22 -9.01 -14.94
C GLY A 189 -0.76 -7.77 -14.20
N TRP A 190 -0.56 -6.56 -14.73
CA TRP A 190 -1.19 -5.34 -14.23
C TRP A 190 -2.41 -4.97 -15.09
N PRO A 191 -3.47 -4.38 -14.49
CA PRO A 191 -4.64 -3.95 -15.24
C PRO A 191 -4.34 -2.77 -16.17
N ASN A 192 -3.37 -1.93 -15.83
CA ASN A 192 -2.95 -0.77 -16.59
C ASN A 192 -1.43 -0.56 -16.46
N ASN A 193 -0.86 0.16 -17.43
CA ASN A 193 0.49 0.72 -17.33
C ASN A 193 0.45 2.00 -16.49
N TYR A 194 0.70 1.89 -15.19
CA TYR A 194 0.55 3.03 -14.28
C TYR A 194 1.61 4.12 -14.48
N ALA A 195 2.74 3.83 -15.13
CA ALA A 195 3.65 4.89 -15.56
C ALA A 195 3.03 5.75 -16.66
N GLN A 196 2.37 5.13 -17.64
CA GLN A 196 1.64 5.85 -18.69
C GLN A 196 0.46 6.65 -18.12
N VAL A 197 -0.31 6.07 -17.19
CA VAL A 197 -1.40 6.79 -16.50
C VAL A 197 -0.87 8.04 -15.79
N LEU A 198 0.27 7.94 -15.11
CA LEU A 198 0.91 9.08 -14.46
C LEU A 198 1.38 10.16 -15.46
N LEU A 199 1.89 9.79 -16.64
CA LEU A 199 2.24 10.77 -17.69
C LEU A 199 1.04 11.62 -18.10
N TYR A 200 -0.13 11.00 -18.26
CA TYR A 200 -1.37 11.72 -18.56
C TYR A 200 -1.85 12.56 -17.38
N LEU A 201 -1.87 11.98 -16.17
CA LEU A 201 -2.38 12.63 -14.97
C LEU A 201 -1.55 13.86 -14.56
N LEU A 202 -0.24 13.82 -14.77
CA LEU A 202 0.68 14.92 -14.50
C LEU A 202 0.79 15.92 -15.66
N GLY A 203 0.12 15.66 -16.79
CA GLY A 203 0.09 16.54 -17.94
C GLY A 203 1.35 16.52 -18.80
N TYR A 204 2.28 15.59 -18.58
CA TYR A 204 3.52 15.48 -19.36
C TYR A 204 3.30 15.10 -20.83
N HIS A 205 2.15 14.53 -21.16
CA HIS A 205 1.81 14.19 -22.54
C HIS A 205 1.43 15.41 -23.39
N PHE A 206 1.06 16.53 -22.76
CA PHE A 206 0.68 17.75 -23.47
C PHE A 206 1.88 18.68 -23.61
N PRO A 207 2.01 19.41 -24.74
CA PRO A 207 3.03 20.45 -24.85
C PRO A 207 2.88 21.44 -23.70
N LYS A 208 3.99 21.84 -23.07
CA LYS A 208 3.98 22.94 -22.11
C LYS A 208 3.60 24.21 -22.88
N THR A 209 2.35 24.62 -22.79
CA THR A 209 1.93 25.95 -23.24
C THR A 209 2.35 26.94 -22.17
N ASP A 210 3.33 27.78 -22.48
CA ASP A 210 3.67 28.95 -21.67
C ASP A 210 2.44 29.86 -21.62
N LEU A 211 1.87 30.03 -20.42
CA LEU A 211 0.81 31.00 -20.10
C LEU A 211 1.37 32.05 -19.16
#